data_AF-A0A4Y3WD53-F1
#
_entry.id   AF-A0A4Y3WD53-F1
#
_cell.length_a   1.000
_cell.length_b   1.000
_cell.length_c   1.000
_cell.angle_alpha   90.00
_cell.angle_beta   90.00
_cell.angle_gamma   90.00
#
_symmetry.space_group_name_H-M   'P 1'
#
loop_
_entity.id
_entity.type
_entity.pdbx_description
1 polymer ?
#
loop_
_entity_poly.entity_id
_entity_poly.type
_entity_poly.pdbx_seq_one_letter_code
_entity_poly.pdbx_strand_id
1 'polypeptide(L)'
;MMHTAALLKPQPVELITLEQVDLSPTPWRLIPLSERRGVYCLVDADDYGWLTEVTWNISWGSRTPWQQYAKRNVGAGRATVRMHREILIRRDPRSERFMAKRHVDHINGQTLDNRRCNLRWLTPGENAANRRPRGRVPSLESIIAELLTAHAASVDVGEVPF
;
A
#
# COMPACT_ATOMS: atom_id res chain seq x y z
N MET A 1 33.31 36.37 9.09
CA MET A 1 32.86 35.03 9.49
C MET A 1 31.46 34.81 8.94
N MET A 2 31.31 34.04 7.86
CA MET A 2 29.99 33.62 7.37
C MET A 2 29.99 32.10 7.31
N HIS A 3 29.18 31.48 8.18
CA HIS A 3 28.94 30.04 8.17
C HIS A 3 27.90 29.75 7.10
N THR A 4 28.33 29.09 6.03
CA THR A 4 27.43 28.49 5.03
C THR A 4 26.82 27.23 5.66
N ALA A 5 25.51 27.27 5.90
CA ALA A 5 24.72 26.09 6.22
C ALA A 5 24.77 25.13 5.02
N ALA A 6 25.44 23.99 5.18
CA ALA A 6 25.39 22.91 4.21
C ALA A 6 23.96 22.35 4.17
N LEU A 7 23.24 22.66 3.08
CA LEU A 7 22.02 21.96 2.70
C LEU A 7 22.37 20.48 2.55
N LEU A 8 21.92 19.65 3.50
CA LEU A 8 21.90 18.20 3.38
C LEU A 8 21.12 17.86 2.11
N LYS A 9 21.85 17.47 1.05
CA LYS A 9 21.24 16.93 -0.15
C LYS A 9 20.50 15.66 0.25
N PRO A 10 19.23 15.46 -0.17
CA PRO A 10 18.57 14.19 0.03
C PRO A 10 19.42 13.10 -0.61
N GLN A 11 19.92 12.18 0.22
CA GLN A 11 20.64 11.02 -0.27
C GLN A 11 19.68 10.20 -1.14
N PRO A 12 20.12 9.68 -2.29
CA PRO A 12 19.29 8.78 -3.07
C PRO A 12 18.92 7.61 -2.16
N VAL A 13 17.61 7.39 -1.97
CA VAL A 13 17.10 6.15 -1.39
C VAL A 13 17.69 5.04 -2.24
N GLU A 14 18.62 4.25 -1.70
CA GLU A 14 19.14 3.08 -2.39
C GLU A 14 17.93 2.29 -2.91
N LEU A 15 17.95 1.92 -4.19
CA LEU A 15 16.83 1.22 -4.82
C LEU A 15 16.64 -0.13 -4.10
N ILE A 16 15.67 -0.17 -3.20
CA ILE A 16 15.31 -1.38 -2.48
C ILE A 16 14.72 -2.37 -3.48
N THR A 17 15.32 -3.55 -3.58
CA THR A 17 14.74 -4.66 -4.36
C THR A 17 13.70 -5.35 -3.49
N LEU A 18 12.41 -5.15 -3.80
CA LEU A 18 11.29 -5.64 -2.99
C LEU A 18 11.34 -7.14 -2.68
N GLU A 19 11.90 -7.93 -3.60
CA GLU A 19 12.02 -9.39 -3.45
C GLU A 19 12.97 -9.80 -2.31
N GLN A 20 13.90 -8.93 -1.94
CA GLN A 20 14.96 -9.19 -0.96
C GLN A 20 14.70 -8.52 0.39
N VAL A 21 13.60 -7.75 0.52
CA VAL A 21 13.27 -7.06 1.75
C VAL A 21 12.63 -8.03 2.73
N ASP A 22 13.30 -8.27 3.86
CA ASP A 22 12.66 -8.93 4.99
C ASP A 22 11.84 -7.93 5.82
N LEU A 23 10.50 -8.00 5.66
CA LEU A 23 9.57 -7.24 6.48
C LEU A 23 9.04 -8.04 7.68
N SER A 24 9.48 -9.28 7.90
CA SER A 24 9.01 -10.13 8.99
C SER A 24 9.11 -9.51 10.40
N PRO A 25 10.13 -8.70 10.76
CA PRO A 25 10.18 -8.07 12.08
C PRO A 25 9.26 -6.85 12.21
N THR A 26 8.66 -6.39 11.11
CA THR A 26 7.84 -5.17 11.06
C THR A 26 6.34 -5.50 11.16
N PRO A 27 5.44 -4.52 11.35
CA PRO A 27 4.00 -4.74 11.26
C PRO A 27 3.46 -4.82 9.81
N TRP A 28 4.32 -4.94 8.79
CA TRP A 28 3.92 -4.98 7.38
C TRP A 28 4.46 -6.22 6.66
N ARG A 29 3.83 -6.59 5.55
CA ARG A 29 4.26 -7.73 4.71
C ARG A 29 4.11 -7.41 3.22
N LEU A 30 4.94 -8.06 2.40
CA LEU A 30 4.80 -8.07 0.94
C LEU A 30 4.11 -9.35 0.48
N ILE A 31 3.19 -9.23 -0.46
CA ILE A 31 2.59 -10.35 -1.19
C ILE A 31 2.99 -10.23 -2.67
N PRO A 32 3.61 -11.25 -3.28
CA PRO A 32 3.90 -11.24 -4.71
C PRO A 32 2.61 -11.36 -5.52
N LEU A 33 2.43 -10.46 -6.49
CA LEU A 33 1.34 -10.50 -7.48
C LEU A 33 1.81 -11.03 -8.83
N SER A 34 3.09 -10.87 -9.14
CA SER A 34 3.76 -11.44 -10.31
C SER A 34 5.26 -11.44 -10.11
N GLU A 35 5.83 -12.60 -9.75
CA GLU A 35 7.28 -12.78 -9.58
C GLU A 35 8.05 -12.43 -10.85
N ARG A 36 7.60 -12.93 -12.02
CA ARG A 36 8.22 -12.61 -13.32
C ARG A 36 8.35 -11.10 -13.59
N ARG A 37 7.45 -10.28 -13.05
CA ARG A 37 7.42 -8.83 -13.25
C ARG A 37 7.97 -8.05 -12.05
N GLY A 38 8.38 -8.73 -10.98
CA GLY A 38 8.77 -8.09 -9.72
C GLY A 38 7.66 -7.24 -9.10
N VAL A 39 6.39 -7.63 -9.25
CA VAL A 39 5.25 -6.85 -8.72
C VAL A 39 4.77 -7.42 -7.40
N TYR A 40 4.77 -6.57 -6.38
CA TYR A 40 4.32 -6.88 -5.03
C TYR A 40 3.24 -5.90 -4.57
N CYS A 41 2.46 -6.28 -3.58
CA CYS A 41 1.68 -5.33 -2.79
C CYS A 41 2.07 -5.37 -1.32
N LEU A 42 1.98 -4.21 -0.67
CA LEU A 42 2.24 -4.03 0.75
C LEU A 42 0.92 -4.13 1.52
N VAL A 43 0.91 -4.88 2.62
CA VAL A 43 -0.24 -5.09 3.50
C VAL A 43 0.18 -5.02 4.97
N ASP A 44 -0.76 -4.85 5.88
CA ASP A 44 -0.50 -5.05 7.31
C ASP A 44 -0.28 -6.53 7.63
N ALA A 45 0.59 -6.84 8.58
CA ALA A 45 0.87 -8.20 9.01
C ALA A 45 -0.39 -8.94 9.51
N ASP A 46 -1.33 -8.22 10.14
CA ASP A 46 -2.63 -8.74 10.58
C ASP A 46 -3.50 -9.28 9.44
N ASP A 47 -3.32 -8.77 8.22
CA ASP A 47 -4.09 -9.22 7.06
C ASP A 47 -3.38 -10.29 6.24
N TYR A 48 -2.09 -10.48 6.46
CA TYR A 48 -1.24 -11.34 5.63
C TYR A 48 -1.72 -12.80 5.59
N GLY A 49 -2.12 -13.35 6.75
CA GLY A 49 -2.52 -14.76 6.86
C GLY A 49 -3.67 -15.10 5.90
N TRP A 50 -4.80 -14.41 6.02
CA TRP A 50 -5.97 -14.70 5.19
C TRP A 50 -5.81 -14.23 3.74
N LEU A 51 -4.95 -13.25 3.47
CA LEU A 51 -4.68 -12.79 2.11
C LEU A 51 -3.85 -13.78 1.29
N THR A 52 -3.00 -14.59 1.95
CA THR A 52 -2.14 -15.58 1.28
C THR A 52 -2.79 -16.96 1.14
N GLU A 53 -3.97 -17.18 1.73
CA GLU A 53 -4.81 -18.36 1.49
C GLU A 53 -5.35 -18.43 0.04
N VAL A 54 -5.29 -17.33 -0.70
CA VAL A 54 -5.78 -17.23 -2.09
C VAL A 54 -4.76 -16.58 -3.00
N THR A 55 -4.78 -16.95 -4.28
CA THR A 55 -3.89 -16.36 -5.29
C THR A 55 -4.44 -15.04 -5.83
N TRP A 56 -3.58 -14.02 -5.82
CA TRP A 56 -3.86 -12.71 -6.40
C TRP A 56 -3.16 -12.54 -7.75
N ASN A 57 -3.72 -11.68 -8.60
CA ASN A 57 -3.17 -11.30 -9.89
C ASN A 57 -3.15 -9.78 -10.01
N ILE A 58 -2.30 -9.26 -10.88
CA ILE A 58 -2.28 -7.84 -11.23
C ILE A 58 -3.40 -7.46 -12.22
N SER A 59 -3.99 -6.28 -12.02
CA SER A 59 -4.77 -5.57 -13.02
C SER A 59 -4.35 -4.10 -13.10
N TRP A 60 -4.44 -3.50 -14.29
CA TRP A 60 -4.07 -2.11 -14.53
C TRP A 60 -5.32 -1.23 -14.55
N GLY A 61 -5.33 -0.17 -13.75
CA GLY A 61 -6.39 0.86 -13.78
C GLY A 61 -6.13 1.97 -14.80
N SER A 62 -4.87 2.15 -15.19
CA SER A 62 -4.44 3.02 -16.28
C SER A 62 -3.05 2.58 -16.75
N ARG A 63 -2.40 3.37 -17.62
CA ARG A 63 -1.02 3.14 -18.04
C ARG A 63 0.02 3.70 -17.05
N THR A 64 -0.40 4.27 -15.92
CA THR A 64 0.53 4.81 -14.93
C THR A 64 1.09 3.72 -14.01
N PRO A 65 2.38 3.79 -13.61
CA PRO A 65 3.01 2.76 -12.78
C PRO A 65 2.33 2.54 -11.43
N TRP A 66 1.76 3.60 -10.83
CA TRP A 66 1.13 3.55 -9.50
C TRP A 66 -0.36 3.15 -9.51
N GLN A 67 -0.93 2.80 -10.67
CA GLN A 67 -2.33 2.34 -10.80
C GLN A 67 -2.42 0.85 -11.17
N GLN A 68 -1.73 0.02 -10.39
CA GLN A 68 -1.76 -1.43 -10.44
C GLN A 68 -2.51 -2.00 -9.21
N TYR A 69 -3.47 -2.88 -9.43
CA TYR A 69 -4.31 -3.42 -8.38
C TYR A 69 -4.13 -4.94 -8.25
N ALA A 70 -3.97 -5.40 -7.01
CA ALA A 70 -4.17 -6.79 -6.65
C ALA A 70 -5.66 -7.16 -6.80
N LYS A 71 -5.95 -8.16 -7.63
CA LYS A 71 -7.30 -8.68 -7.88
C LYS A 71 -7.34 -10.19 -7.93
N ARG A 72 -8.52 -10.75 -7.71
CA ARG A 72 -8.86 -12.15 -8.03
C ARG A 72 -10.26 -12.21 -8.62
N ASN A 73 -10.59 -13.33 -9.25
CA ASN A 73 -11.94 -13.57 -9.75
C ASN A 73 -12.61 -14.63 -8.84
N VAL A 74 -13.88 -14.43 -8.49
CA VAL A 74 -14.64 -15.32 -7.62
C VAL A 74 -15.95 -15.79 -8.27
N GLY A 75 -16.39 -16.98 -7.90
CA GLY A 75 -17.63 -17.60 -8.39
C GLY A 75 -17.61 -18.00 -9.87
N ALA A 76 -18.68 -18.68 -10.31
CA ALA A 76 -18.82 -19.16 -11.68
C ALA A 76 -18.82 -18.02 -12.72
N GLY A 77 -19.41 -16.86 -12.35
CA GLY A 77 -19.42 -15.66 -13.18
C GLY A 77 -18.10 -14.88 -13.23
N ARG A 78 -17.03 -15.35 -12.55
CA ARG A 78 -15.71 -14.72 -12.51
C ARG A 78 -15.75 -13.25 -12.07
N ALA A 79 -16.59 -12.92 -11.09
CA ALA A 79 -16.70 -11.57 -10.55
C ALA A 79 -15.33 -11.10 -10.03
N THR A 80 -14.88 -9.91 -10.43
CA THR A 80 -13.60 -9.37 -9.98
C THR A 80 -13.73 -8.77 -8.59
N VAL A 81 -12.88 -9.21 -7.67
CA VAL A 81 -12.70 -8.60 -6.34
C VAL A 81 -11.28 -8.05 -6.24
N ARG A 82 -11.13 -6.94 -5.52
CA ARG A 82 -9.83 -6.25 -5.33
C ARG A 82 -9.43 -6.33 -3.87
N MET A 83 -8.14 -6.60 -3.64
CA MET A 83 -7.57 -6.83 -2.30
C MET A 83 -7.89 -5.69 -1.32
N HIS A 84 -7.64 -4.45 -1.72
CA HIS A 84 -7.92 -3.27 -0.89
C HIS A 84 -9.37 -3.19 -0.42
N ARG A 85 -10.32 -3.67 -1.22
CA ARG A 85 -11.74 -3.62 -0.87
C ARG A 85 -12.06 -4.71 0.15
N GLU A 86 -11.51 -5.92 0.00
CA GLU A 86 -11.67 -6.98 0.99
C GLU A 86 -11.08 -6.58 2.35
N ILE A 87 -9.89 -5.99 2.36
CA ILE A 87 -9.25 -5.46 3.57
C ILE A 87 -10.13 -4.42 4.25
N LEU A 88 -10.60 -3.40 3.52
CA LEU A 88 -11.39 -2.34 4.15
C LEU A 88 -12.76 -2.84 4.62
N ILE A 89 -13.40 -3.77 3.93
CA ILE A 89 -14.65 -4.40 4.38
C ILE A 89 -14.43 -5.15 5.70
N ARG A 90 -13.32 -5.89 5.83
CA ARG A 90 -13.00 -6.63 7.05
C ARG A 90 -12.64 -5.71 8.21
N ARG A 91 -11.91 -4.63 7.95
CA ARG A 91 -11.46 -3.64 8.95
C ARG A 91 -12.56 -2.67 9.40
N ASP A 92 -13.42 -2.23 8.48
CA ASP A 92 -14.53 -1.32 8.75
C ASP A 92 -15.81 -1.83 8.05
N PRO A 93 -16.46 -2.88 8.59
CA PRO A 93 -17.65 -3.48 8.00
C PRO A 93 -18.82 -2.50 8.06
N ARG A 94 -19.51 -2.37 6.92
CA ARG A 94 -20.69 -1.48 6.76
C ARG A 94 -21.85 -2.27 6.16
N SER A 95 -23.04 -1.69 6.17
CA SER A 95 -24.19 -2.32 5.51
C SER A 95 -23.95 -2.50 4.01
N GLU A 96 -24.52 -3.54 3.40
CA GLU A 96 -24.41 -3.77 1.96
C GLU A 96 -24.87 -2.55 1.14
N ARG A 97 -25.97 -1.91 1.57
CA ARG A 97 -26.48 -0.68 0.95
C ARG A 97 -25.47 0.46 1.03
N PHE A 98 -24.70 0.56 2.11
CA PHE A 98 -23.61 1.52 2.20
C PHE A 98 -22.53 1.15 1.18
N MET A 99 -21.97 -0.07 1.29
CA MET A 99 -20.82 -0.51 0.50
C MET A 99 -21.09 -0.52 -1.02
N ALA A 100 -22.31 -0.87 -1.45
CA ALA A 100 -22.70 -0.91 -2.85
C ALA A 100 -22.63 0.47 -3.55
N LYS A 101 -22.70 1.56 -2.78
CA LYS A 101 -22.67 2.93 -3.29
C LYS A 101 -21.35 3.66 -3.02
N ARG A 102 -20.33 2.98 -2.49
CA ARG A 102 -19.03 3.60 -2.16
C ARG A 102 -17.86 2.86 -2.82
N HIS A 103 -16.87 3.65 -3.18
CA HIS A 103 -15.55 3.21 -3.62
C HIS A 103 -14.62 3.07 -2.41
N VAL A 104 -13.55 2.31 -2.59
CA VAL A 104 -12.41 2.30 -1.67
C VAL A 104 -11.26 2.99 -2.38
N ASP A 105 -10.69 4.01 -1.75
CA ASP A 105 -9.59 4.82 -2.27
C ASP A 105 -8.32 4.62 -1.45
N HIS A 106 -7.19 4.72 -2.14
CA HIS A 106 -5.85 4.77 -1.56
C HIS A 106 -5.47 6.23 -1.30
N ILE A 107 -5.28 6.60 -0.03
CA ILE A 107 -5.05 7.97 0.41
C ILE A 107 -3.79 8.57 -0.24
N ASN A 108 -2.68 7.84 -0.24
CA ASN A 108 -1.44 8.23 -0.90
C ASN A 108 -1.46 8.04 -2.43
N GLY A 109 -2.46 7.31 -2.93
CA GLY A 109 -2.66 6.98 -4.32
C GLY A 109 -1.80 5.92 -4.95
N GLN A 110 -0.92 5.30 -4.18
CA GLN A 110 -0.22 4.08 -4.58
C GLN A 110 -1.17 2.89 -4.38
N THR A 111 -1.66 2.31 -5.48
CA THR A 111 -2.71 1.28 -5.40
C THR A 111 -2.20 -0.10 -4.95
N LEU A 112 -0.88 -0.26 -4.87
CA LEU A 112 -0.21 -1.44 -4.30
C LEU A 112 0.10 -1.29 -2.81
N ASP A 113 -0.12 -0.12 -2.20
CA ASP A 113 -0.05 0.07 -0.75
C ASP A 113 -1.43 -0.18 -0.12
N ASN A 114 -1.72 -1.44 0.19
CA ASN A 114 -3.00 -1.90 0.69
C ASN A 114 -3.11 -1.92 2.22
N ARG A 115 -2.17 -1.27 2.94
CA ARG A 115 -2.26 -1.12 4.40
C ARG A 115 -3.56 -0.41 4.78
N ARG A 116 -4.22 -0.87 5.84
CA ARG A 116 -5.50 -0.38 6.37
C ARG A 116 -5.50 1.13 6.60
N CYS A 117 -4.38 1.69 7.06
CA CYS A 117 -4.23 3.13 7.30
C CYS A 117 -4.29 3.96 6.00
N ASN A 118 -3.97 3.36 4.86
CA ASN A 118 -4.00 4.00 3.54
C ASN A 118 -5.35 3.85 2.82
N LEU A 119 -6.32 3.14 3.40
CA LEU A 119 -7.60 2.82 2.76
C LEU A 119 -8.76 3.59 3.38
N ARG A 120 -9.64 4.14 2.53
CA ARG A 120 -10.86 4.85 2.96
C ARG A 120 -12.06 4.60 2.06
N TRP A 121 -13.25 4.67 2.64
CA TRP A 121 -14.51 4.72 1.90
C TRP A 121 -14.72 6.10 1.28
N LEU A 122 -15.06 6.15 0.00
CA LEU A 122 -15.46 7.38 -0.70
C LEU A 122 -16.80 7.20 -1.39
N THR A 123 -17.60 8.26 -1.38
CA THR A 123 -18.72 8.43 -2.30
C THR A 123 -18.23 8.61 -3.74
N PRO A 124 -19.10 8.39 -4.75
CA PRO A 124 -18.74 8.64 -6.14
C PRO A 124 -18.29 10.09 -6.41
N GLY A 125 -18.92 11.07 -5.73
CA GLY A 125 -18.57 12.49 -5.84
C GLY A 125 -17.17 12.80 -5.30
N GLU A 126 -16.84 12.29 -4.11
CA GLU A 126 -15.50 12.45 -3.53
C GLU A 126 -14.43 11.75 -4.38
N ASN A 127 -14.73 10.55 -4.88
CA ASN A 127 -13.81 9.81 -5.76
C ASN A 127 -13.54 10.60 -7.05
N ALA A 128 -14.58 11.20 -7.65
CA ALA A 128 -14.43 12.04 -8.83
C ALA A 128 -13.61 13.30 -8.55
N ALA A 129 -13.83 13.97 -7.41
CA ALA A 129 -13.04 15.13 -6.99
C ALA A 129 -11.55 14.79 -6.79
N ASN A 130 -11.24 13.57 -6.35
CA ASN A 130 -9.89 13.07 -6.13
C ASN A 130 -9.15 12.60 -7.40
N ARG A 131 -9.80 12.64 -8.57
CA ARG A 131 -9.18 12.29 -9.88
C ARG A 131 -8.23 13.35 -10.44
N ARG A 132 -8.05 14.48 -9.75
CA ARG A 132 -7.07 15.51 -10.16
C ARG A 132 -5.67 14.88 -10.31
N PRO A 133 -4.80 15.43 -11.19
CA PRO A 133 -3.45 14.93 -11.34
C PRO A 133 -2.78 14.84 -9.97
N ARG A 134 -2.54 13.62 -9.50
CA ARG A 134 -1.83 13.40 -8.24
C ARG A 134 -0.38 13.78 -8.49
N GLY A 135 0.00 14.99 -8.08
CA GLY A 135 1.39 15.41 -8.07
C GLY A 135 2.18 14.42 -7.22
N ARG A 136 3.12 13.71 -7.85
CA ARG A 136 4.01 12.69 -7.25
C ARG A 136 3.31 11.70 -6.32
N VAL A 137 2.64 10.70 -6.89
CA VAL A 137 2.32 9.48 -6.14
C VAL A 137 3.64 8.78 -5.77
N PRO A 138 3.88 8.46 -4.47
CA PRO A 138 5.11 7.78 -4.06
C PRO A 138 5.17 6.37 -4.66
N SER A 139 6.38 5.90 -4.95
CA SER A 139 6.58 4.51 -5.38
C SER A 139 6.38 3.58 -4.18
N LEU A 140 6.17 2.29 -4.44
CA LEU A 140 6.01 1.33 -3.35
C LEU A 140 7.32 1.20 -2.54
N GLU A 141 8.44 1.25 -3.24
CA GLU A 141 9.80 1.23 -2.68
C GLU A 141 10.03 2.44 -1.77
N SER A 142 9.64 3.66 -2.18
CA SER A 142 9.81 4.85 -1.33
C SER A 142 8.97 4.78 -0.06
N ILE A 143 7.75 4.25 -0.15
CA ILE A 143 6.89 4.02 1.01
C ILE A 143 7.56 3.03 1.97
N ILE A 144 8.08 1.91 1.46
CA ILE A 144 8.71 0.89 2.30
C ILE A 144 9.98 1.42 2.97
N ALA A 145 10.80 2.18 2.25
CA ALA A 145 12.00 2.82 2.81
C ALA A 145 11.65 3.75 3.98
N GLU A 146 10.61 4.58 3.82
CA GLU A 146 10.13 5.48 4.87
C GLU A 146 9.61 4.70 6.09
N LEU A 147 8.86 3.63 5.86
CA LEU A 147 8.32 2.78 6.93
C LEU A 147 9.41 2.06 7.71
N LEU A 148 10.42 1.51 7.03
CA LEU A 148 11.56 0.87 7.68
C LEU A 148 12.35 1.87 8.53
N THR A 149 12.57 3.07 8.00
CA THR A 149 13.24 4.16 8.73
C THR A 149 12.46 4.54 10.00
N ALA A 150 11.14 4.73 9.87
CA ALA A 150 10.28 5.08 11.01
C ALA A 150 10.21 3.94 12.05
N HIS A 151 10.18 2.68 11.59
CA HIS A 151 10.15 1.53 12.47
C HIS A 151 11.46 1.37 13.26
N ALA A 152 12.61 1.48 12.61
CA ALA A 152 13.91 1.42 13.27
C ALA A 152 14.05 2.49 14.36
N ALA A 153 13.63 3.73 14.07
CA ALA A 153 13.64 4.81 15.05
C ALA A 153 12.71 4.54 16.26
N SER A 154 11.59 3.83 16.05
CA SER A 154 10.66 3.48 17.13
C SER A 154 11.17 2.37 18.06
N VAL A 155 12.00 1.46 17.53
CA VAL A 155 12.60 0.36 18.31
C VAL A 155 13.72 0.89 19.21
N ASP A 156 14.58 1.78 18.68
CA ASP A 156 15.73 2.36 19.40
C ASP A 156 15.32 3.17 20.64
N VAL A 157 14.18 3.88 20.57
CA VAL A 157 13.63 4.64 21.72
C VAL A 157 13.11 3.72 22.84
N GLY A 158 12.82 2.46 22.55
CA GLY A 158 12.32 1.47 23.51
C GLY A 158 13.39 0.80 24.37
N GLU A 159 14.67 0.96 24.04
CA GLU A 159 15.80 0.28 24.70
C GLU A 159 16.56 1.16 25.72
N VAL A 160 15.97 2.25 26.22
CA VAL A 160 16.60 2.99 27.34
C VAL A 160 16.42 2.17 28.63
N PRO A 161 17.48 1.55 29.19
CA PRO A 161 17.37 0.83 30.44
C PRO A 161 17.30 1.86 31.57
N PHE A 162 16.30 1.74 32.45
CA PHE A 162 16.29 2.42 33.74
C PHE A 162 17.23 1.73 34.73
#